data_AF-A0AAE0UGE7-F1
#
_entry.id   AF-A0AAE0UGE7-F1
#
_cell.length_a   1.000
_cell.length_b   1.000
_cell.length_c   1.000
_cell.angle_alpha   90.00
_cell.angle_beta   90.00
_cell.angle_gamma   90.00
#
_symmetry.space_group_name_H-M   'P 1'
#
loop_
_entity.id
_entity.type
_entity.pdbx_description
1 polymer ?
#
loop_
_entity_poly.entity_id
_entity_poly.type
_entity_poly.pdbx_seq_one_letter_code
_entity_poly.pdbx_strand_id
1 'polypeptide(L)'
;MFAPTPVPAAKLTDRDGAPVLLKRGEGIHLMNCDPSATSIGYMSAVIYCANDSDCSNPSYGHSSNNVCVMSTSNFHTWEGSTQSCTFSTGVTFSWNIGRQAQSSPDYSYVGSGANNYRTFAGYKDDKHLGGTYNGHYCRSIYYYI
;
A
#
# COMPACT_ATOMS: atom_id res chain seq x y z
N MET A 1 -35.76 -10.47 5.66
CA MET A 1 -34.39 -10.31 5.10
C MET A 1 -33.76 -9.13 5.81
N PHE A 2 -32.74 -9.37 6.64
CA PHE A 2 -32.00 -8.28 7.30
C PHE A 2 -30.90 -7.82 6.35
N ALA A 3 -30.89 -6.53 6.01
CA ALA A 3 -29.77 -5.93 5.31
C ALA A 3 -28.53 -6.02 6.22
N PRO A 4 -27.33 -6.38 5.69
CA PRO A 4 -26.12 -6.33 6.49
C PRO A 4 -25.91 -4.89 6.98
N THR A 5 -25.70 -4.73 8.28
CA THR A 5 -25.30 -3.45 8.88
C THR A 5 -24.03 -2.94 8.20
N PRO A 6 -23.94 -1.64 7.86
CA PRO A 6 -22.71 -1.06 7.37
C PRO A 6 -21.61 -1.33 8.40
N VAL A 7 -20.57 -2.04 7.99
CA VAL A 7 -19.35 -2.17 8.81
C VAL A 7 -18.83 -0.74 9.00
N PRO A 8 -18.57 -0.28 10.24
CA PRO A 8 -17.98 1.02 10.46
C PRO A 8 -16.69 1.12 9.63
N ALA A 9 -16.56 2.19 8.84
CA ALA A 9 -15.28 2.50 8.21
C ALA A 9 -14.21 2.45 9.30
N ALA A 10 -13.21 1.60 9.12
CA ALA A 10 -12.15 1.47 10.10
C ALA A 10 -11.53 2.86 10.32
N LYS A 11 -11.50 3.30 11.57
CA LYS A 11 -10.97 4.62 11.91
C LYS A 11 -9.45 4.53 11.88
N LEU A 12 -8.83 5.28 10.99
CA LEU A 12 -7.38 5.49 10.97
C LEU A 12 -6.93 6.06 12.31
N THR A 13 -5.79 5.61 12.83
CA THR A 13 -5.24 6.10 14.10
C THR A 13 -3.87 6.75 13.91
N ASP A 14 -3.56 7.86 14.57
CA ASP A 14 -2.21 8.41 14.56
C ASP A 14 -1.22 7.55 15.36
N ARG A 15 0.00 8.04 15.53
CA ARG A 15 1.05 7.39 16.32
C ARG A 15 0.64 7.15 17.79
N ASP A 16 -0.22 8.00 18.34
CA ASP A 16 -0.68 7.95 19.72
C ASP A 16 -2.02 7.19 19.86
N GLY A 17 -2.55 6.65 18.76
CA GLY A 17 -3.79 5.88 18.73
C GLY A 17 -5.06 6.73 18.59
N ALA A 18 -4.94 8.04 18.37
CA ALA A 18 -6.09 8.93 18.22
C ALA A 18 -6.68 8.85 16.79
N PRO A 19 -8.01 8.93 16.62
CA PRO A 19 -8.64 8.84 15.31
C PRO A 19 -8.26 10.01 14.40
N VAL A 20 -7.85 9.72 13.16
CA VAL A 20 -7.46 10.71 12.15
C VAL A 20 -8.50 10.79 11.04
N LEU A 21 -8.90 12.02 10.68
CA LEU A 21 -9.64 12.30 9.46
C LEU A 21 -8.66 12.74 8.38
N LEU A 22 -8.42 11.89 7.38
CA LEU A 22 -7.56 12.25 6.24
C LEU A 22 -8.42 12.70 5.06
N LYS A 23 -8.03 13.83 4.48
CA LYS A 23 -8.55 14.32 3.20
C LYS A 23 -8.00 13.38 2.13
N ARG A 24 -8.86 12.81 1.27
CA ARG A 24 -8.44 11.91 0.16
C ARG A 24 -7.43 12.64 -0.72
N GLY A 25 -6.14 12.34 -0.51
CA GLY A 25 -5.00 12.95 -1.17
C GLY A 25 -4.26 11.92 -2.02
N GLU A 26 -2.99 12.18 -2.28
CA GLU A 26 -2.11 11.16 -2.86
C GLU A 26 -1.84 10.04 -1.86
N GLY A 27 -1.58 8.83 -2.36
CA GLY A 27 -1.28 7.65 -1.55
C GLY A 27 -0.15 6.82 -2.16
N ILE A 28 0.63 6.16 -1.30
CA ILE A 28 1.66 5.19 -1.71
C ILE A 28 1.35 3.85 -1.06
N HIS A 29 1.21 2.81 -1.87
CA HIS A 29 0.83 1.47 -1.41
C HIS A 29 1.96 0.48 -1.64
N LEU A 30 2.20 -0.35 -0.64
CA LEU A 30 3.13 -1.47 -0.70
C LEU A 30 2.28 -2.70 -0.98
N MET A 31 2.38 -3.21 -2.20
CA MET A 31 1.46 -4.20 -2.73
C MET A 31 2.14 -5.54 -2.99
N ASN A 32 1.40 -6.60 -2.70
CA ASN A 32 1.72 -7.96 -3.12
C ASN A 32 0.80 -8.35 -4.26
N CYS A 33 1.37 -8.71 -5.39
CA CYS A 33 0.66 -8.98 -6.63
C CYS A 33 0.71 -10.47 -6.96
N ASP A 34 -0.46 -11.08 -6.95
CA ASP A 34 -0.65 -12.50 -7.18
C ASP A 34 -0.44 -12.84 -8.67
N PRO A 35 0.07 -14.05 -8.99
CA PRO A 35 0.07 -14.55 -10.35
C PRO A 35 -1.36 -14.63 -10.90
N SER A 36 -1.51 -14.45 -12.20
CA SER A 36 -2.78 -14.56 -12.90
C SER A 36 -2.67 -15.56 -14.05
N ALA A 37 -3.80 -15.82 -14.72
CA ALA A 37 -3.82 -16.69 -15.91
C ALA A 37 -2.88 -16.20 -17.03
N THR A 38 -2.55 -14.91 -17.05
CA THR A 38 -1.70 -14.28 -18.08
C THR A 38 -0.31 -13.88 -17.58
N SER A 39 -0.07 -13.92 -16.27
CA SER A 39 1.18 -13.46 -15.66
C SER A 39 1.69 -14.48 -14.65
N ILE A 40 2.79 -15.13 -14.99
CA ILE A 40 3.41 -16.19 -14.18
C ILE A 40 4.40 -15.55 -13.21
N GLY A 41 4.19 -15.76 -11.90
CA GLY A 41 5.11 -15.32 -10.84
C GLY A 41 4.45 -14.41 -9.80
N TYR A 42 5.07 -14.36 -8.62
CA TYR A 42 4.70 -13.42 -7.56
C TYR A 42 5.48 -12.13 -7.74
N MET A 43 4.81 -10.99 -7.56
CA MET A 43 5.47 -9.69 -7.61
C MET A 43 5.15 -8.90 -6.34
N SER A 44 6.10 -8.11 -5.88
CA SER A 44 5.85 -7.06 -4.89
C SER A 44 6.27 -5.72 -5.46
N ALA A 45 5.43 -4.71 -5.27
CA ALA A 45 5.66 -3.39 -5.84
C ALA A 45 5.20 -2.28 -4.90
N VAL A 46 5.90 -1.16 -4.96
CA VAL A 46 5.47 0.12 -4.38
C VAL A 46 4.75 0.89 -5.47
N ILE A 47 3.51 1.29 -5.21
CA ILE A 47 2.64 1.96 -6.19
C ILE A 47 2.25 3.33 -5.67
N TYR A 48 2.48 4.36 -6.48
CA TYR A 48 2.01 5.72 -6.23
C TYR A 48 0.66 5.95 -6.92
N CYS A 49 -0.28 6.54 -6.17
CA CYS A 49 -1.57 6.99 -6.66
C CYS A 49 -1.73 8.47 -6.35
N ALA A 50 -1.80 9.31 -7.40
CA ALA A 50 -2.07 10.74 -7.25
C ALA A 50 -3.44 11.00 -6.59
N ASN A 51 -4.38 10.08 -6.78
CA ASN A 51 -5.61 9.97 -6.01
C ASN A 51 -5.64 8.59 -5.35
N ASP A 52 -5.53 8.54 -4.03
CA ASP A 52 -5.48 7.32 -3.21
C ASP A 52 -6.58 6.31 -3.57
N SER A 53 -7.78 6.77 -3.96
CA SER A 53 -8.87 5.87 -4.37
C SER A 53 -8.54 4.98 -5.57
N ASP A 54 -7.60 5.38 -6.41
CA ASP A 54 -7.15 4.59 -7.56
C ASP A 54 -6.37 3.34 -7.12
N CYS A 55 -5.73 3.38 -5.95
CA CYS A 55 -5.04 2.26 -5.30
C CYS A 55 -5.97 1.37 -4.46
N SER A 56 -7.27 1.65 -4.49
CA SER A 56 -8.34 0.78 -3.98
C SER A 56 -9.33 0.39 -5.08
N ASN A 57 -9.00 0.64 -6.35
CA ASN A 57 -9.86 0.35 -7.49
C ASN A 57 -9.33 -0.90 -8.24
N PRO A 58 -10.01 -2.05 -8.14
CA PRO A 58 -9.54 -3.29 -8.75
C PRO A 58 -9.48 -3.26 -10.28
N SER A 59 -10.17 -2.30 -10.92
CA SER A 59 -10.14 -2.12 -12.38
C SER A 59 -9.08 -1.11 -12.84
N TYR A 60 -8.39 -0.47 -11.90
CA TYR A 60 -7.37 0.51 -12.23
C TYR A 60 -6.06 -0.18 -12.59
N GLY A 61 -5.54 0.15 -13.78
CA GLY A 61 -4.24 -0.30 -14.25
C GLY A 61 -3.18 0.74 -13.96
N HIS A 62 -2.20 0.42 -13.11
CA HIS A 62 -1.15 1.37 -12.77
C HIS A 62 -0.13 1.53 -13.90
N SER A 63 0.23 2.78 -14.20
CA SER A 63 1.32 3.10 -15.14
C SER A 63 2.67 2.71 -14.55
N SER A 64 3.58 2.22 -15.38
CA SER A 64 4.95 1.86 -14.97
C SER A 64 5.73 3.03 -14.34
N ASN A 65 5.38 4.29 -14.66
CA ASN A 65 6.00 5.46 -14.04
C ASN A 65 5.64 5.64 -12.56
N ASN A 66 4.53 5.06 -12.14
CA ASN A 66 4.02 5.13 -10.77
C ASN A 66 4.24 3.81 -10.02
N VAL A 67 5.03 2.89 -10.57
CA VAL A 67 5.28 1.58 -9.99
C VAL A 67 6.77 1.37 -9.85
N CYS A 68 7.17 0.94 -8.66
CA CYS A 68 8.53 0.54 -8.37
C CYS A 68 8.51 -0.91 -7.90
N VAL A 69 9.09 -1.81 -8.71
CA VAL A 69 9.05 -3.26 -8.46
C VAL A 69 10.16 -3.63 -7.47
N MET A 70 9.79 -4.25 -6.36
CA MET A 70 10.71 -4.71 -5.31
C MET A 70 11.20 -6.14 -5.55
N SER A 71 10.33 -7.01 -6.06
CA SER A 71 10.64 -8.41 -6.33
C SER A 71 9.68 -8.96 -7.39
N THR A 72 10.17 -9.90 -8.20
CA THR A 72 9.40 -10.60 -9.25
C THR A 72 9.39 -12.12 -9.06
N SER A 73 9.95 -12.62 -7.96
CA SER A 73 10.11 -14.07 -7.71
C SER A 73 9.35 -14.54 -6.46
N ASN A 74 9.18 -13.65 -5.49
CA ASN A 74 8.53 -13.91 -4.21
C ASN A 74 7.99 -12.60 -3.64
N PHE A 75 7.05 -12.70 -2.70
CA PHE A 75 6.63 -11.51 -1.95
C PHE A 75 7.79 -10.95 -1.15
N HIS A 76 7.93 -9.63 -1.24
CA HIS A 76 8.91 -8.84 -0.52
C HIS A 76 8.54 -8.73 0.97
N THR A 77 9.55 -8.77 1.84
CA THR A 77 9.35 -8.53 3.27
C THR A 77 9.37 -7.02 3.53
N TRP A 78 8.21 -6.46 3.85
CA TRP A 78 8.03 -5.01 4.03
C TRP A 78 8.53 -4.50 5.38
N GLU A 79 8.61 -5.38 6.38
CA GLU A 79 8.83 -5.07 7.78
C GLU A 79 10.29 -5.26 8.24
N GLY A 80 10.64 -4.62 9.37
CA GLY A 80 11.82 -4.96 10.17
C GLY A 80 13.09 -4.15 9.88
N SER A 81 13.08 -3.27 8.89
CA SER A 81 14.19 -2.33 8.63
C SER A 81 13.71 -1.13 7.81
N THR A 82 14.57 -0.12 7.68
CA THR A 82 14.36 0.97 6.72
C THR A 82 14.66 0.47 5.32
N GLN A 83 13.73 0.71 4.39
CA GLN A 83 13.78 0.24 3.02
C GLN A 83 13.41 1.38 2.06
N SER A 84 13.69 1.21 0.77
CA SER A 84 13.38 2.23 -0.23
C SER A 84 13.18 1.65 -1.61
N CYS A 85 12.44 2.36 -2.46
CA CYS A 85 12.20 2.03 -3.85
C CYS A 85 12.30 3.30 -4.70
N THR A 86 13.00 3.23 -5.83
CA THR A 86 13.14 4.36 -6.78
C THR A 86 12.29 4.14 -8.01
N PHE A 87 11.32 5.02 -8.22
CA PHE A 87 10.46 5.01 -9.41
C PHE A 87 11.26 5.36 -10.66
N SER A 88 10.77 4.99 -11.85
CA SER A 88 11.41 5.34 -13.13
C SER A 88 11.53 6.85 -13.36
N THR A 89 10.70 7.65 -12.66
CA THR A 89 10.76 9.12 -12.64
C THR A 89 11.97 9.68 -11.87
N GLY A 90 12.73 8.84 -11.16
CA GLY A 90 13.87 9.23 -10.32
C GLY A 90 13.49 9.63 -8.89
N VAL A 91 12.21 9.62 -8.53
CA VAL A 91 11.77 9.83 -7.14
C VAL A 91 12.03 8.56 -6.34
N THR A 92 12.68 8.69 -5.18
CA THR A 92 12.85 7.60 -4.22
C THR A 92 11.87 7.77 -3.06
N PHE A 93 11.12 6.72 -2.77
CA PHE A 93 10.31 6.61 -1.56
C PHE A 93 10.99 5.65 -0.58
N SER A 94 11.17 6.08 0.66
CA SER A 94 11.76 5.31 1.74
C SER A 94 10.74 5.12 2.84
N TRP A 95 10.75 3.96 3.50
CA TRP A 95 9.84 3.66 4.60
C TRP A 95 10.52 2.85 5.70
N ASN A 96 9.92 2.88 6.89
CA ASN A 96 10.29 2.00 8.00
C ASN A 96 9.01 1.44 8.62
N ILE A 97 8.91 0.11 8.68
CA ILE A 97 7.76 -0.60 9.29
C ILE A 97 8.30 -1.51 10.41
N GLY A 98 7.65 -1.49 11.56
CA GLY A 98 8.01 -2.36 12.70
C GLY A 98 7.90 -3.86 12.36
N ARG A 99 8.81 -4.67 12.91
CA ARG A 99 8.99 -6.11 12.58
C ARG A 99 7.75 -7.00 12.80
N GLN A 100 6.73 -6.52 13.51
CA GLN A 100 5.49 -7.24 13.83
C GLN A 100 4.24 -6.50 13.34
N ALA A 101 4.38 -5.57 12.40
CA ALA A 101 3.28 -4.75 11.92
C ALA A 101 2.11 -5.55 11.32
N GLN A 102 2.32 -6.76 10.81
CA GLN A 102 1.24 -7.65 10.36
C GLN A 102 0.30 -8.09 11.49
N SER A 103 0.79 -8.13 12.73
CA SER A 103 0.00 -8.50 13.91
C SER A 103 -0.82 -7.33 14.45
N SER A 104 -0.56 -6.10 14.02
CA SER A 104 -1.35 -4.94 14.40
C SER A 104 -2.76 -5.03 13.80
N PRO A 105 -3.78 -4.38 14.39
CA PRO A 105 -5.09 -4.24 13.77
C PRO A 105 -5.00 -3.58 12.39
N ASP A 106 -5.92 -3.90 11.49
CA ASP A 106 -6.00 -3.21 10.21
C ASP A 106 -6.21 -1.72 10.46
N TYR A 107 -5.65 -0.88 9.59
CA TYR A 107 -5.74 0.58 9.62
C TYR A 107 -5.04 1.26 10.80
N SER A 108 -4.27 0.50 11.58
CA SER A 108 -3.41 1.05 12.62
C SER A 108 -2.11 1.61 12.05
N TYR A 109 -1.57 2.63 12.71
CA TYR A 109 -0.24 3.18 12.40
C TYR A 109 0.85 2.12 12.63
N VAL A 110 1.74 1.95 11.66
CA VAL A 110 2.82 0.94 11.71
C VAL A 110 4.21 1.50 11.40
N GLY A 111 4.29 2.77 11.01
CA GLY A 111 5.56 3.38 10.65
C GLY A 111 5.41 4.67 9.87
N SER A 112 6.52 5.18 9.36
CA SER A 112 6.56 6.39 8.55
C SER A 112 7.27 6.15 7.22
N GLY A 113 6.90 6.95 6.23
CA GLY A 113 7.50 6.96 4.91
C GLY A 113 7.89 8.38 4.51
N ALA A 114 8.80 8.53 3.56
CA ALA A 114 9.22 9.84 3.07
C ALA A 114 9.81 9.75 1.67
N ASN A 115 9.74 10.86 0.95
CA ASN A 115 10.57 11.16 -0.21
C ASN A 115 11.28 12.50 0.02
N ASN A 116 12.01 13.01 -0.99
CA ASN A 116 12.71 14.30 -0.90
C ASN A 116 11.80 15.53 -0.77
N TYR A 117 10.47 15.36 -0.83
CA TYR A 117 9.50 16.45 -0.82
C TYR A 117 8.63 16.47 0.44
N ARG A 118 8.29 15.31 1.00
CA ARG A 118 7.40 15.20 2.17
C ARG A 118 7.52 13.86 2.90
N THR A 119 6.92 13.83 4.08
CA THR A 119 6.73 12.64 4.92
C THR A 119 5.28 12.18 4.87
N PHE A 120 5.08 10.88 5.08
CA PHE A 120 3.79 10.20 5.07
C PHE A 120 3.66 9.34 6.33
N ALA A 121 2.43 9.22 6.84
CA ALA A 121 2.10 8.28 7.90
C ALA A 121 1.77 6.91 7.29
N GLY A 122 2.38 5.85 7.81
CA GLY A 122 2.22 4.49 7.30
C GLY A 122 1.25 3.67 8.13
N TYR A 123 0.36 2.96 7.45
CA TYR A 123 -0.73 2.19 8.05
C TYR A 123 -0.76 0.76 7.53
N LYS A 124 -1.16 -0.18 8.38
CA LYS A 124 -1.51 -1.52 7.95
C LYS A 124 -2.80 -1.46 7.13
N ASP A 125 -2.82 -2.14 6.00
CA ASP A 125 -4.03 -2.31 5.21
C ASP A 125 -4.71 -3.67 5.49
N ASP A 126 -5.95 -3.82 5.05
CA ASP A 126 -6.76 -5.03 5.21
C ASP A 126 -6.55 -6.08 4.08
N LYS A 127 -5.58 -5.84 3.18
CA LYS A 127 -5.24 -6.74 2.07
C LYS A 127 -6.32 -6.84 0.99
N HIS A 128 -7.15 -5.80 0.86
CA HIS A 128 -8.06 -5.63 -0.26
C HIS A 128 -7.32 -5.53 -1.60
N LEU A 129 -8.05 -5.80 -2.68
CA LEU A 129 -7.55 -5.68 -4.04
C LEU A 129 -7.43 -4.19 -4.42
N GLY A 130 -6.19 -3.72 -4.56
CA GLY A 130 -5.88 -2.31 -4.81
C GLY A 130 -5.81 -1.93 -6.29
N GLY A 131 -5.64 -2.90 -7.18
CA GLY A 131 -5.59 -2.64 -8.62
C GLY A 131 -4.90 -3.75 -9.38
N THR A 132 -4.50 -3.43 -10.62
CA THR A 132 -3.75 -4.34 -11.48
C THR A 132 -2.48 -3.70 -12.00
N TYR A 133 -1.44 -4.53 -12.15
CA TYR A 133 -0.19 -4.12 -12.80
C TYR A 133 0.41 -5.30 -13.56
N ASN A 134 0.76 -5.08 -14.83
CA ASN A 134 1.39 -6.09 -15.69
C ASN A 134 0.63 -7.45 -15.70
N GLY A 135 -0.70 -7.38 -15.69
CA GLY A 135 -1.60 -8.55 -15.64
C GLY A 135 -1.72 -9.24 -14.29
N HIS A 136 -1.05 -8.75 -13.24
CA HIS A 136 -1.21 -9.24 -11.87
C HIS A 136 -2.32 -8.49 -11.12
N TYR A 137 -2.95 -9.18 -10.15
CA TYR A 137 -3.87 -8.60 -9.19
C TYR A 137 -3.12 -8.22 -7.92
N CYS A 138 -3.09 -6.93 -7.59
CA CYS A 138 -2.26 -6.39 -6.52
C CYS A 138 -3.07 -6.09 -5.27
N ARG A 139 -2.72 -6.72 -4.15
CA ARG A 139 -3.31 -6.49 -2.84
C ARG A 139 -2.49 -5.48 -2.06
N SER A 140 -3.14 -4.47 -1.52
CA SER A 140 -2.50 -3.47 -0.67
C SER A 140 -2.17 -4.07 0.70
N ILE A 141 -0.90 -4.10 1.10
CA ILE A 141 -0.47 -4.65 2.39
C ILE A 141 -0.29 -3.52 3.41
N TYR A 142 0.28 -2.42 2.96
CA TYR A 142 0.49 -1.19 3.72
C TYR A 142 0.25 -0.01 2.80
N TYR A 143 -0.20 1.11 3.36
CA TYR A 143 -0.35 2.36 2.62
C TYR A 143 0.17 3.55 3.43
N TYR A 144 0.51 4.60 2.69
CA TYR A 144 1.14 5.81 3.20
C TYR A 144 0.41 7.02 2.63
N ILE A 145 -0.06 7.88 3.53
CA ILE A 145 -0.85 9.09 3.26
C ILE A 145 -0.44 10.26 4.15
#